data_AF-A0A494WUA9-F1
#
_entry.id   AF-A0A494WUA9-F1
#
_cell.length_a   1.000
_cell.length_b   1.000
_cell.length_c   1.000
_cell.angle_alpha   90.00
_cell.angle_beta   90.00
_cell.angle_gamma   90.00
#
_symmetry.space_group_name_H-M   'P 1'
#
loop_
_entity.id
_entity.type
_entity.pdbx_description
1 polymer ?
#
loop_
_entity_poly.entity_id
_entity_poly.type
_entity_poly.pdbx_seq_one_letter_code
_entity_poly.pdbx_strand_id
1 'polypeptide(L)'
;MKMIQLEEALKDHYARRAARAIEAEDADALARVIPRHVIYEKPGMALEILGRAVNVASCETYRWVQQWLRNSDNDCLRARGDKRWQVMILLEAVCKKSSVAEAV
;
A
#
# COMPACT_ATOMS: atom_id res chain seq x y z
N MET A 1 27.19 8.55 -0.07
CA MET A 1 26.47 8.60 1.22
C MET A 1 25.16 9.40 1.20
N LYS A 2 24.96 10.41 0.32
CA LYS A 2 23.77 11.29 0.37
C LYS A 2 22.48 10.76 -0.29
N MET A 3 22.56 9.88 -1.29
CA MET A 3 21.37 9.48 -2.08
C MET A 3 20.55 8.37 -1.42
N ILE A 4 21.21 7.38 -0.82
CA ILE A 4 20.56 6.25 -0.14
C ILE A 4 19.78 6.74 1.09
N GLN A 5 20.35 7.65 1.88
CA GLN A 5 19.68 8.22 3.06
C GLN A 5 18.43 9.03 2.68
N LEU A 6 18.48 9.72 1.54
CA LEU A 6 17.33 10.47 1.03
C LEU A 6 16.20 9.54 0.60
N GLU A 7 16.52 8.44 -0.08
CA GLU A 7 15.53 7.46 -0.51
C GLU A 7 14.85 6.80 0.70
N GLU A 8 15.62 6.42 1.72
CA GLU A 8 15.08 5.86 2.96
C GLU A 8 14.18 6.85 3.71
N ALA A 9 14.59 8.10 3.83
CA ALA A 9 13.77 9.15 4.44
C ALA A 9 12.45 9.38 3.67
N LEU A 10 12.48 9.29 2.34
CA LEU A 10 11.27 9.37 1.51
C LEU A 10 10.35 8.17 1.75
N LYS A 11 10.90 6.94 1.81
CA LYS A 11 10.10 5.74 2.11
C LYS A 11 9.40 5.88 3.45
N ASP A 12 10.10 6.33 4.48
CA ASP A 12 9.54 6.55 5.82
C ASP A 12 8.47 7.64 5.85
N HIS A 13 8.67 8.74 5.11
CA HIS A 13 7.68 9.79 4.99
C HIS A 13 6.39 9.27 4.35
N TYR A 14 6.49 8.54 3.24
CA TYR A 14 5.33 7.94 2.60
C TYR A 14 4.67 6.88 3.47
N ALA A 15 5.45 6.04 4.15
CA ALA A 15 4.94 4.98 5.00
C ALA A 15 4.06 5.53 6.14
N ARG A 16 4.49 6.59 6.83
CA ARG A 16 3.68 7.22 7.90
C ARG A 16 2.37 7.80 7.39
N ARG A 17 2.36 8.37 6.18
CA ARG A 17 1.15 8.91 5.56
C ARG A 17 0.21 7.81 5.07
N ALA A 18 0.79 6.75 4.50
CA ALA A 18 0.05 5.57 4.07
C ALA A 18 -0.58 4.86 5.27
N ALA A 19 0.12 4.73 6.40
CA ALA A 19 -0.41 4.13 7.61
C ALA A 19 -1.69 4.83 8.08
N ARG A 20 -1.71 6.17 8.10
CA ARG A 20 -2.93 6.93 8.46
C ARG A 20 -4.09 6.71 7.49
N ALA A 21 -3.80 6.57 6.19
CA ALA A 21 -4.84 6.28 5.20
C ALA A 21 -5.37 4.84 5.35
N ILE A 22 -4.50 3.90 5.72
CA ILE A 22 -4.85 2.51 6.03
C ILE A 22 -5.72 2.45 7.28
N GLU A 23 -5.34 3.12 8.36
CA GLU A 23 -6.11 3.20 9.61
C GLU A 23 -7.49 3.82 9.42
N ALA A 24 -7.60 4.76 8.48
CA ALA A 24 -8.87 5.37 8.09
C ALA A 24 -9.66 4.55 7.05
N GLU A 25 -9.12 3.43 6.59
CA GLU A 25 -9.69 2.58 5.53
C GLU A 25 -10.01 3.36 4.23
N ASP A 26 -9.23 4.41 3.94
CA ASP A 26 -9.45 5.33 2.82
C ASP A 26 -8.50 5.02 1.64
N ALA A 27 -9.03 4.27 0.66
CA ALA A 27 -8.30 3.90 -0.55
C ALA A 27 -7.97 5.11 -1.45
N ASP A 28 -8.80 6.15 -1.44
CA ASP A 28 -8.58 7.38 -2.20
C ASP A 28 -7.40 8.18 -1.60
N ALA A 29 -7.35 8.32 -0.27
CA ALA A 29 -6.21 8.92 0.43
C ALA A 29 -4.95 8.12 0.21
N LEU A 30 -5.02 6.79 0.32
CA LEU A 30 -3.87 5.91 0.11
C LEU A 30 -3.30 6.05 -1.31
N ALA A 31 -4.19 6.09 -2.32
CA ALA A 31 -3.79 6.32 -3.70
C ALA A 31 -3.22 7.73 -3.93
N ARG A 32 -3.60 8.75 -3.15
CA ARG A 32 -2.97 10.09 -3.23
C ARG A 32 -1.57 10.12 -2.63
N VAL A 33 -1.31 9.34 -1.58
CA VAL A 33 -0.03 9.33 -0.87
C VAL A 33 1.09 8.76 -1.73
N ILE A 34 0.89 7.60 -2.38
CA ILE A 34 1.94 6.94 -3.14
C ILE A 34 1.97 7.51 -4.56
N PRO A 35 3.05 8.14 -5.04
CA PRO A 35 3.10 8.72 -6.38
C PRO A 35 2.86 7.68 -7.50
N ARG A 36 2.30 8.12 -8.64
CA ARG A 36 2.04 7.23 -9.78
C ARG A 36 3.31 6.52 -10.24
N HIS A 37 4.40 7.25 -10.46
CA HIS A 37 5.66 6.66 -10.91
C HIS A 37 6.21 5.63 -9.92
N VAL A 38 5.97 5.78 -8.60
CA VAL A 38 6.40 4.78 -7.61
C VAL A 38 5.66 3.46 -7.79
N ILE A 39 4.36 3.51 -8.09
CA ILE A 39 3.54 2.29 -8.30
C ILE A 39 3.95 1.56 -9.58
N TYR A 40 4.12 2.27 -10.69
CA TYR A 40 4.29 1.64 -12.01
C TYR A 40 5.75 1.47 -12.44
N GLU A 41 6.65 2.36 -12.03
CA GLU A 41 8.07 2.33 -12.44
C GLU A 41 8.98 1.75 -11.35
N LYS A 42 8.56 1.82 -10.07
CA LYS A 42 9.36 1.36 -8.93
C LYS A 42 8.55 0.48 -7.96
N PRO A 43 7.93 -0.62 -8.41
CA PRO A 43 7.03 -1.44 -7.59
C PRO A 43 7.69 -1.98 -6.32
N GLY A 44 9.01 -2.26 -6.33
CA GLY A 44 9.76 -2.64 -5.12
C GLY A 44 9.72 -1.57 -4.04
N MET A 45 9.90 -0.29 -4.41
CA MET A 45 9.80 0.84 -3.49
C MET A 45 8.36 1.00 -2.97
N ALA A 46 7.35 0.79 -3.82
CA ALA A 46 5.95 0.82 -3.41
C ALA A 46 5.65 -0.27 -2.35
N LEU A 47 6.13 -1.49 -2.57
CA LEU A 47 5.99 -2.61 -1.62
C LEU A 47 6.70 -2.33 -0.30
N GLU A 48 7.90 -1.73 -0.32
CA GLU A 48 8.61 -1.35 0.91
C GLU A 48 7.85 -0.27 1.70
N ILE A 49 7.35 0.76 1.02
CA ILE A 49 6.53 1.82 1.64
C ILE A 49 5.28 1.22 2.30
N LEU A 50 4.56 0.38 1.56
CA LEU A 50 3.33 -0.25 2.06
C LEU A 50 3.62 -1.24 3.19
N GLY A 51 4.70 -2.01 3.10
CA GLY A 51 5.14 -2.91 4.18
C GLY A 51 5.44 -2.16 5.48
N ARG A 52 6.18 -1.06 5.40
CA ARG A 52 6.41 -0.18 6.57
C ARG A 52 5.10 0.41 7.09
N ALA A 53 4.18 0.79 6.21
CA ALA A 53 2.88 1.35 6.59
C ALA A 53 2.00 0.34 7.34
N VAL A 54 1.92 -0.91 6.84
CA VAL A 54 1.17 -2.00 7.48
C VAL A 54 1.73 -2.32 8.86
N ASN A 55 3.06 -2.34 9.02
CA ASN A 55 3.69 -2.60 10.32
C ASN A 55 3.41 -1.50 11.36
N VAL A 56 3.02 -0.30 10.92
CA VAL A 56 2.70 0.83 11.80
C VAL A 56 1.20 0.92 12.06
N ALA A 57 0.37 0.57 11.08
CA ALA A 57 -1.08 0.62 11.20
C ALA A 57 -1.59 -0.41 12.23
N SER A 58 -2.45 0.02 13.15
CA SER A 58 -2.99 -0.85 14.21
C SER A 58 -4.25 -1.62 13.82
N CYS A 59 -4.76 -1.45 12.59
CA CYS A 59 -6.01 -2.04 12.13
C CYS A 59 -5.82 -3.40 11.45
N GLU A 60 -6.92 -4.16 11.29
CA GLU A 60 -6.97 -5.40 10.50
C GLU A 60 -6.83 -5.11 8.99
N THR A 61 -5.67 -4.60 8.57
CA THR A 61 -5.42 -4.11 7.20
C THR A 61 -5.75 -5.17 6.15
N TYR A 62 -5.41 -6.43 6.40
CA TYR A 62 -5.69 -7.50 5.45
C TYR A 62 -7.18 -7.73 5.24
N ARG A 63 -7.99 -7.63 6.30
CA ARG A 63 -9.44 -7.78 6.21
C ARG A 63 -10.05 -6.66 5.37
N TRP A 64 -9.68 -5.41 5.66
CA TRP A 64 -10.13 -4.26 4.88
C TRP A 64 -9.80 -4.42 3.39
N VAL A 65 -8.56 -4.80 3.07
CA VAL A 65 -8.12 -5.02 1.68
C VAL A 65 -8.92 -6.10 0.99
N GLN A 66 -9.17 -7.24 1.66
CA GLN A 66 -9.99 -8.32 1.10
C GLN A 66 -11.43 -7.87 0.83
N GLN A 67 -12.03 -7.13 1.75
CA GLN A 67 -13.39 -6.60 1.59
C GLN A 67 -13.46 -5.60 0.43
N TRP A 68 -12.49 -4.70 0.34
CA TRP A 68 -12.44 -3.69 -0.72
C TRP A 68 -12.26 -4.32 -2.10
N LEU A 69 -11.34 -5.29 -2.26
CA LEU A 69 -11.07 -5.96 -3.53
C LEU A 69 -12.21 -6.86 -4.00
N ARG A 70 -13.02 -7.39 -3.09
CA ARG A 70 -14.20 -8.22 -3.40
C ARG A 70 -15.47 -7.41 -3.64
N ASN A 71 -15.47 -6.11 -3.32
CA ASN A 71 -16.61 -5.26 -3.57
C ASN A 71 -16.74 -4.99 -5.08
N SER A 72 -17.85 -5.44 -5.68
CA SER A 72 -18.15 -5.27 -7.11
C SER A 72 -18.21 -3.80 -7.55
N ASP A 73 -18.48 -2.87 -6.63
CA ASP A 73 -18.45 -1.43 -6.94
C ASP A 73 -17.07 -0.98 -7.43
N ASN A 74 -16.02 -1.69 -7.04
CA ASN A 74 -14.64 -1.41 -7.42
C ASN A 74 -14.21 -2.09 -8.75
N ASP A 75 -15.05 -2.92 -9.37
CA ASP A 75 -14.69 -3.62 -10.62
C ASP A 75 -14.42 -2.65 -11.77
N CYS A 76 -15.10 -1.50 -11.79
CA CYS A 76 -14.82 -0.46 -12.77
C CYS A 76 -13.40 0.13 -12.62
N LEU A 77 -12.86 0.17 -11.39
CA LEU A 77 -11.51 0.62 -11.09
C LEU A 77 -10.48 -0.39 -11.59
N ARG A 78 -10.78 -1.69 -11.44
CA ARG A 78 -10.00 -2.78 -12.03
C ARG A 78 -9.91 -2.64 -13.54
N ALA A 79 -11.07 -2.54 -14.21
CA ALA A 79 -11.16 -2.55 -15.67
C ALA A 79 -10.39 -1.41 -16.34
N ARG A 80 -10.35 -0.23 -15.70
CA ARG A 80 -9.65 0.95 -16.22
C ARG A 80 -8.19 1.08 -15.75
N GLY A 81 -7.68 0.12 -14.99
CA GLY A 81 -6.32 0.18 -14.43
C GLY A 81 -6.13 1.35 -13.46
N ASP A 82 -7.16 1.68 -12.67
CA ASP A 82 -7.14 2.81 -11.73
C ASP A 82 -6.05 2.65 -10.68
N LYS A 83 -5.46 3.77 -10.28
CA LYS A 83 -4.40 3.81 -9.28
C LYS A 83 -4.83 3.21 -7.94
N ARG A 84 -6.09 3.42 -7.52
CA ARG A 84 -6.64 2.83 -6.29
C ARG A 84 -6.59 1.32 -6.34
N TRP A 85 -7.04 0.74 -7.45
CA TRP A 85 -6.99 -0.70 -7.65
C TRP A 85 -5.55 -1.23 -7.57
N GLN A 86 -4.61 -0.57 -8.25
CA GLN A 86 -3.20 -0.99 -8.23
C GLN A 86 -2.60 -0.95 -6.82
N VAL A 87 -2.89 0.10 -6.05
CA VAL A 87 -2.41 0.23 -4.67
C VAL A 87 -3.01 -0.84 -3.77
N MET A 88 -4.30 -1.16 -3.91
CA MET A 88 -4.96 -2.19 -3.11
C MET A 88 -4.42 -3.60 -3.43
N ILE A 89 -4.08 -3.89 -4.69
CA ILE A 89 -3.40 -5.14 -5.07
C ILE A 89 -1.99 -5.23 -4.46
N LEU A 90 -1.21 -4.14 -4.49
CA LEU A 90 0.10 -4.12 -3.85
C LEU A 90 0.01 -4.30 -2.33
N LEU A 91 -0.98 -3.67 -1.69
CA LEU A 91 -1.23 -3.80 -0.26
C LEU A 91 -1.67 -5.23 0.10
N GLU A 92 -2.47 -5.89 -0.75
CA GLU A 92 -2.81 -7.31 -0.60
C GLU A 92 -1.56 -8.20 -0.64
N ALA A 93 -0.65 -7.95 -1.58
CA ALA A 93 0.59 -8.71 -1.71
C ALA A 93 1.50 -8.55 -0.47
N VAL A 94 1.57 -7.34 0.09
CA VAL A 94 2.27 -7.07 1.35
C VAL A 94 1.67 -7.89 2.49
N CYS A 95 0.34 -7.83 2.66
CA CYS A 95 -0.34 -8.54 3.75
C CYS A 95 -0.15 -10.06 3.65
N LYS A 96 -0.26 -10.64 2.45
CA LYS A 96 -0.02 -12.07 2.20
C LYS A 96 1.41 -12.48 2.55
N LYS A 97 2.39 -11.63 2.26
CA LYS A 97 3.80 -11.90 2.60
C LYS A 97 4.02 -11.86 4.11
N SER A 98 3.43 -10.91 4.82
CA SER A 98 3.54 -10.82 6.28
C SER A 98 2.90 -12.03 6.99
N SER A 99 1.73 -12.48 6.54
CA SER A 99 1.07 -13.66 7.12
C SER A 99 1.85 -14.97 6.92
N VAL A 100 2.64 -15.07 5.84
CA VAL A 100 3.52 -16.23 5.62
C VAL A 100 4.75 -16.17 6.52
N ALA A 101 5.26 -14.97 6.81
CA ALA A 101 6.42 -14.78 7.69
C ALA A 101 6.12 -15.06 9.18
N GLU A 102 4.87 -14.90 9.62
CA GLU A 102 4.43 -15.23 10.98
C GLU A 102 4.09 -16.73 11.18
N ALA A 103 3.95 -17.49 10.09
CA ALA A 103 3.60 -18.92 10.10
C ALA A 103 4.81 -19.87 10.03
N VAL A 104 6.03 -19.33 10.05
CA VAL A 104 7.32 -20.05 10.01
C VAL A 104 8.06 -19.79 11.32
#